data_AF-A0A1G0EKA0-F1
#
_entry.id   AF-A0A1G0EKA0-F1
#
_cell.length_a   1.000
_cell.length_b   1.000
_cell.length_c   1.000
_cell.angle_alpha   90.00
_cell.angle_beta   90.00
_cell.angle_gamma   90.00
#
_symmetry.space_group_name_H-M   'P 1'
#
loop_
_entity.id
_entity.type
_entity.pdbx_description
1 polymer ?
#
loop_
_entity_poly.entity_id
_entity_poly.type
_entity_poly.pdbx_seq_one_letter_code
_entity_poly.pdbx_strand_id
1 'polypeptide(L)'
;MPIPIDQFRAKLETYSRAELEQTLRNCLEKSQADYAYQVKECLDTRFPGWDKPRTRRGGSRATVARFRGNKSEFKTARAAYLWLVERFAEVNPTLFTDVRWETTGYVGVGRRRGTDGAARNYFAKSPAKLFRQTPALADTQSNYHRMSNGWYVNLNLNTRENFEILCRFSAVSGLAHNTDWDWEVLDPTEQLHDSRRRVQLAAELEKEINELLMQAP
;
A
#
# COMPACT_ATOMS: atom_id res chain seq x y z
N MET A 1 -16.11 -13.63 17.89
CA MET A 1 -14.94 -13.79 17.02
C MET A 1 -15.41 -13.77 15.57
N PRO A 2 -14.73 -13.07 14.65
CA PRO A 2 -15.06 -13.14 13.23
C PRO A 2 -14.83 -14.58 12.72
N ILE A 3 -15.64 -15.01 11.76
CA ILE A 3 -15.62 -16.37 11.18
C ILE A 3 -14.28 -16.55 10.44
N PRO A 4 -13.55 -17.68 10.59
CA PRO A 4 -12.33 -17.94 9.83
C PRO A 4 -12.51 -17.73 8.32
N ILE A 5 -11.48 -17.22 7.64
CA ILE A 5 -11.62 -16.77 6.25
C ILE A 5 -12.03 -17.89 5.29
N ASP A 6 -11.57 -19.12 5.54
CA ASP A 6 -11.96 -20.30 4.74
C ASP A 6 -13.44 -20.67 4.94
N GLN A 7 -13.92 -20.59 6.18
CA GLN A 7 -15.34 -20.80 6.49
C GLN A 7 -16.21 -19.69 5.91
N PHE A 8 -15.69 -18.46 5.89
CA PHE A 8 -16.35 -17.33 5.24
C PHE A 8 -16.45 -17.54 3.73
N ARG A 9 -15.34 -17.94 3.07
CA ARG A 9 -15.30 -18.25 1.64
C ARG A 9 -16.32 -19.31 1.25
N ALA A 10 -16.41 -20.42 2.00
CA ALA A 10 -17.40 -21.47 1.77
C ALA A 10 -18.85 -20.95 1.86
N LYS A 11 -19.14 -19.99 2.74
CA LYS A 11 -20.46 -19.37 2.82
C LYS A 11 -20.78 -18.48 1.62
N LEU A 12 -19.78 -17.79 1.06
CA LEU A 12 -20.01 -16.90 -0.09
C LEU A 12 -20.48 -17.66 -1.33
N GLU A 13 -20.11 -18.94 -1.48
CA GLU A 13 -20.51 -19.76 -2.63
C GLU A 13 -22.03 -19.95 -2.75
N THR A 14 -22.75 -19.92 -1.62
CA THR A 14 -24.21 -20.08 -1.60
C THR A 14 -24.97 -18.76 -1.76
N TYR A 15 -24.29 -17.62 -1.61
CA TYR A 15 -24.94 -16.31 -1.68
C TYR A 15 -25.32 -15.96 -3.12
N SER A 16 -26.46 -15.27 -3.26
CA SER A 16 -26.86 -14.60 -4.50
C SER A 16 -25.99 -13.36 -4.76
N ARG A 17 -26.06 -12.83 -5.98
CA ARG A 17 -25.35 -11.59 -6.35
C ARG A 17 -25.69 -10.42 -5.43
N ALA A 18 -26.97 -10.21 -5.13
CA ALA A 18 -27.40 -9.10 -4.27
C ALA A 18 -26.88 -9.23 -2.83
N GLU A 19 -26.86 -10.46 -2.31
CA GLU A 19 -26.30 -10.76 -0.97
C GLU A 19 -24.79 -10.54 -0.94
N LEU A 20 -24.06 -10.92 -1.99
CA LEU A 20 -22.63 -10.66 -2.11
C LEU A 20 -22.34 -9.15 -2.19
N GLU A 21 -23.05 -8.39 -3.01
CA GLU A 21 -22.89 -6.92 -3.10
C GLU A 21 -23.21 -6.24 -1.75
N GLN A 22 -24.24 -6.71 -1.03
CA GLN A 22 -24.54 -6.22 0.32
C GLN A 22 -23.43 -6.59 1.32
N THR A 23 -22.93 -7.83 1.25
CA THR A 23 -21.85 -8.31 2.12
C THR A 23 -20.57 -7.50 1.88
N LEU A 24 -20.25 -7.20 0.62
CA LEU A 24 -19.12 -6.34 0.27
C LEU A 24 -19.26 -4.96 0.91
N ARG A 25 -20.43 -4.31 0.81
CA ARG A 25 -20.70 -3.02 1.47
C ARG A 25 -20.50 -3.11 2.98
N ASN A 26 -21.03 -4.14 3.62
CA ASN A 26 -20.88 -4.35 5.06
C ASN A 26 -19.41 -4.54 5.47
N CYS A 27 -18.63 -5.29 4.70
CA CYS A 27 -17.19 -5.50 4.95
C CYS A 27 -16.42 -4.18 4.81
N LEU A 28 -16.74 -3.37 3.80
CA LEU A 28 -16.11 -2.05 3.61
C LEU A 28 -16.46 -1.07 4.73
N GLU A 29 -17.73 -1.01 5.15
CA GLU A 29 -18.18 -0.18 6.28
C GLU A 29 -17.49 -0.58 7.60
N LYS A 30 -17.25 -1.88 7.79
CA LYS A 30 -16.56 -2.41 8.97
C LYS A 30 -15.04 -2.40 8.86
N SER A 31 -14.48 -1.86 7.76
CA SER A 31 -13.04 -1.86 7.49
C SER A 31 -12.41 -3.26 7.60
N GLN A 32 -13.04 -4.26 6.97
CA GLN A 32 -12.59 -5.65 6.94
C GLN A 32 -12.02 -5.99 5.55
N ALA A 33 -10.80 -5.51 5.25
CA ALA A 33 -10.24 -5.59 3.90
C ALA A 33 -10.10 -7.03 3.36
N ASP A 34 -9.66 -7.98 4.19
CA ASP A 34 -9.51 -9.38 3.78
C ASP A 34 -10.84 -10.01 3.41
N TYR A 35 -11.90 -9.75 4.19
CA TYR A 35 -13.25 -10.24 3.90
C TYR A 35 -13.82 -9.57 2.64
N ALA A 36 -13.62 -8.26 2.48
CA ALA A 36 -14.02 -7.53 1.28
C ALA A 36 -13.35 -8.11 0.03
N TYR A 37 -12.07 -8.47 0.11
CA TYR A 37 -11.35 -9.14 -0.97
C TYR A 37 -11.97 -10.48 -1.34
N GLN A 38 -12.29 -11.34 -0.36
CA GLN A 38 -12.93 -12.64 -0.63
C GLN A 38 -14.30 -12.51 -1.32
N VAL A 39 -15.12 -11.54 -0.89
CA VAL A 39 -16.42 -11.26 -1.53
C VAL A 39 -16.22 -10.80 -2.97
N LYS A 40 -15.22 -9.95 -3.22
CA LYS A 40 -14.89 -9.45 -4.54
C LYS A 40 -14.42 -10.56 -5.48
N GLU A 41 -13.51 -11.43 -5.01
CA GLU A 41 -13.04 -12.60 -5.75
C GLU A 41 -14.20 -13.53 -6.14
N CYS A 42 -15.15 -13.75 -5.22
CA CYS A 42 -16.36 -14.53 -5.48
C CYS A 42 -17.26 -13.86 -6.54
N LEU A 43 -17.48 -12.55 -6.44
CA LEU A 43 -18.25 -11.77 -7.41
C LEU A 43 -17.60 -11.77 -8.80
N ASP A 44 -16.29 -11.55 -8.88
CA ASP A 44 -15.52 -11.54 -10.14
C ASP A 44 -15.57 -12.90 -10.84
N THR A 45 -15.49 -13.98 -10.06
CA THR A 45 -15.53 -15.36 -10.58
C THR A 45 -16.93 -15.78 -11.04
N ARG A 46 -17.95 -15.52 -10.22
CA ARG A 46 -19.32 -16.02 -10.46
C ARG A 46 -20.16 -15.09 -11.34
N PHE A 47 -19.86 -13.79 -11.33
CA PHE A 47 -20.63 -12.77 -12.05
C PHE A 47 -19.72 -11.83 -12.86
N PRO A 48 -19.01 -12.33 -13.89
CA PRO A 48 -18.08 -11.52 -14.65
C PRO A 48 -18.67 -10.19 -15.16
N GLY A 49 -18.03 -9.08 -14.80
CA GLY A 49 -18.47 -7.74 -15.18
C GLY A 49 -19.57 -7.15 -14.30
N TRP A 50 -19.84 -7.71 -13.12
CA TRP A 50 -20.68 -7.10 -12.09
C TRP A 50 -20.19 -5.69 -11.70
N ASP A 51 -18.87 -5.49 -11.66
CA ASP A 51 -18.19 -4.22 -11.37
C ASP A 51 -17.81 -3.43 -12.64
N LYS A 52 -18.46 -3.68 -13.79
CA LYS A 52 -18.23 -2.84 -14.98
C LYS A 52 -18.78 -1.44 -14.72
N PRO A 53 -17.92 -0.42 -14.59
CA PRO A 53 -18.39 0.93 -14.40
C PRO A 53 -18.92 1.44 -15.75
N ARG A 54 -20.10 2.07 -15.80
CA ARG A 54 -20.52 2.86 -16.98
C ARG A 54 -19.51 3.96 -17.35
N THR A 55 -18.66 4.36 -16.40
CA THR A 55 -17.47 5.21 -16.59
C THR A 55 -16.42 4.82 -15.56
N ARG A 56 -15.19 4.48 -15.97
CA ARG A 56 -14.05 4.26 -15.06
C ARG A 56 -13.74 5.55 -14.27
N ARG A 57 -14.49 5.85 -13.21
CA ARG A 57 -14.00 6.73 -12.16
C ARG A 57 -12.99 5.90 -11.39
N GLY A 58 -11.71 6.25 -11.49
CA GLY A 58 -10.68 5.79 -10.55
C GLY A 58 -11.11 6.23 -9.15
N GLY A 59 -11.91 5.40 -8.51
CA GLY A 59 -12.59 5.71 -7.26
C GLY A 59 -11.57 5.87 -6.15
N SER A 60 -11.75 6.95 -5.39
CA SER A 60 -11.14 7.16 -4.09
C SER A 60 -11.33 5.90 -3.23
N ARG A 61 -10.27 5.10 -3.05
CA ARG A 61 -10.32 3.93 -2.15
C ARG A 61 -10.09 4.39 -0.72
N ALA A 62 -11.10 4.18 0.12
CA ALA A 62 -10.97 4.42 1.55
C ALA A 62 -9.78 3.61 2.10
N THR A 63 -9.02 4.23 3.00
CA THR A 63 -7.77 3.65 3.48
C THR A 63 -7.57 4.04 4.93
N VAL A 64 -7.19 3.07 5.74
CA VAL A 64 -6.83 3.25 7.15
C VAL A 64 -5.31 3.17 7.24
N ALA A 65 -4.69 4.17 7.85
CA ALA A 65 -3.27 4.12 8.17
C ALA A 65 -3.08 4.07 9.68
N ARG A 66 -2.04 3.34 10.11
CA ARG A 66 -1.59 3.32 11.51
C ARG A 66 -0.11 3.62 11.57
N PHE A 67 0.31 4.38 12.57
CA PHE A 67 1.71 4.65 12.83
C PHE A 67 1.95 4.87 14.33
N ARG A 68 2.76 4.01 14.95
CA ARG A 68 3.10 3.97 16.38
C ARG A 68 1.87 4.15 17.29
N GLY A 69 0.85 3.32 17.04
CA GLY A 69 -0.43 3.34 17.78
C GLY A 69 -1.45 4.39 17.33
N ASN A 70 -1.05 5.41 16.55
CA ASN A 70 -1.99 6.41 16.03
C ASN A 70 -2.70 5.87 14.79
N LYS A 71 -4.04 5.79 14.83
CA LYS A 71 -4.89 5.42 13.70
C LYS A 71 -5.42 6.68 13.00
N SER A 72 -5.47 6.69 11.68
CA SER A 72 -6.08 7.75 10.88
C SER A 72 -6.80 7.17 9.67
N GLU A 73 -7.96 7.72 9.33
CA GLU A 73 -8.81 7.25 8.24
C GLU A 73 -8.85 8.27 7.11
N PHE A 74 -8.72 7.78 5.87
CA PHE A 74 -8.58 8.62 4.70
C PHE A 74 -9.56 8.18 3.62
N LYS A 75 -10.11 9.15 2.89
CA LYS A 75 -10.96 8.88 1.73
C LYS A 75 -10.18 8.23 0.58
N THR A 76 -8.88 8.54 0.45
CA THR A 76 -8.02 8.02 -0.62
C THR A 76 -6.78 7.33 -0.05
N ALA A 77 -6.36 6.25 -0.70
CA ALA A 77 -5.07 5.60 -0.50
C ALA A 77 -3.89 6.58 -0.64
N ARG A 78 -3.99 7.54 -1.56
CA ARG A 78 -2.97 8.57 -1.78
C ARG A 78 -2.77 9.47 -0.56
N ALA A 79 -3.85 9.93 0.07
CA ALA A 79 -3.76 10.76 1.27
C ALA A 79 -3.17 9.97 2.46
N ALA A 80 -3.59 8.71 2.64
CA ALA A 80 -3.01 7.82 3.64
C ALA A 80 -1.51 7.57 3.41
N TYR A 81 -1.10 7.36 2.16
CA TYR A 81 0.31 7.19 1.79
C TYR A 81 1.14 8.43 2.15
N LEU A 82 0.66 9.62 1.78
CA LEU A 82 1.32 10.88 2.12
C LEU A 82 1.50 11.06 3.62
N TRP A 83 0.45 10.76 4.39
CA TRP A 83 0.49 10.85 5.84
C TRP A 83 1.55 9.92 6.44
N LEU A 84 1.63 8.66 5.99
CA LEU A 84 2.66 7.73 6.47
C LEU A 84 4.07 8.17 6.07
N VAL A 85 4.26 8.64 4.84
CA VAL A 85 5.55 9.13 4.36
C VAL A 85 6.07 10.29 5.23
N GLU A 86 5.21 11.25 5.59
CA GLU A 86 5.57 12.33 6.51
C GLU A 86 5.97 11.79 7.89
N ARG A 87 5.21 10.84 8.45
CA ARG A 87 5.55 10.20 9.74
C ARG A 87 6.89 9.46 9.70
N PHE A 88 7.18 8.72 8.61
CA PHE A 88 8.48 8.09 8.43
C PHE A 88 9.62 9.13 8.31
N ALA A 89 9.37 10.23 7.61
CA ALA A 89 10.34 11.32 7.48
C ALA A 89 10.65 12.01 8.82
N GLU A 90 9.64 12.15 9.69
CA GLU A 90 9.79 12.67 11.04
C GLU A 90 10.61 11.72 11.93
N VAL A 91 10.36 10.41 11.84
CA VAL A 91 11.09 9.39 12.63
C VAL A 91 12.53 9.23 12.19
N ASN A 92 12.80 9.27 10.88
CA ASN A 92 14.14 9.13 10.33
C ASN A 92 14.46 10.26 9.33
N PRO A 93 14.79 11.47 9.84
CA PRO A 93 15.09 12.62 8.98
C PRO A 93 16.32 12.40 8.07
N THR A 94 17.22 11.48 8.45
CA THR A 94 18.44 11.18 7.68
C THR A 94 18.15 10.56 6.32
N LEU A 95 16.94 10.02 6.10
CA LEU A 95 16.45 9.60 4.79
C LEU A 95 16.33 10.75 3.78
N PHE A 96 16.35 11.99 4.26
CA PHE A 96 16.09 13.20 3.48
C PHE A 96 17.20 14.25 3.64
N THR A 97 18.43 13.85 3.93
CA THR A 97 19.57 14.78 4.06
C THR A 97 20.46 14.79 2.80
N ASP A 98 20.90 13.63 2.35
CA ASP A 98 21.85 13.47 1.24
C ASP A 98 21.43 12.28 0.37
N VAL A 99 21.57 12.36 -0.96
CA VAL A 99 21.23 11.24 -1.86
C VAL A 99 22.38 10.23 -1.83
N ARG A 100 22.64 9.66 -0.65
CA ARG A 100 23.53 8.51 -0.49
C ARG A 100 22.75 7.25 -0.83
N TRP A 101 23.42 6.32 -1.50
CA TRP A 101 22.75 5.18 -2.13
C TRP A 101 22.21 4.19 -1.09
N GLU A 102 22.82 4.13 0.10
CA GLU A 102 22.53 3.17 1.17
C GLU A 102 21.17 3.39 1.85
N THR A 103 20.73 4.65 1.99
CA THR A 103 19.48 4.99 2.71
C THR A 103 18.48 5.68 1.80
N THR A 104 18.80 6.89 1.35
CA THR A 104 17.94 7.68 0.45
C THR A 104 17.88 7.10 -0.96
N GLY A 105 18.93 6.45 -1.45
CA GLY A 105 18.92 5.78 -2.76
C GLY A 105 17.96 4.60 -2.80
N TYR A 106 18.01 3.74 -1.79
CA TYR A 106 17.13 2.57 -1.68
C TYR A 106 15.64 2.96 -1.62
N VAL A 107 15.31 3.97 -0.82
CA VAL A 107 13.93 4.46 -0.67
C VAL A 107 13.51 5.42 -1.79
N GLY A 108 14.44 6.23 -2.29
CA GLY A 108 14.19 7.36 -3.19
C GLY A 108 14.24 7.06 -4.66
N VAL A 109 14.92 5.99 -5.09
CA VAL A 109 15.07 5.64 -6.50
C VAL A 109 14.10 4.51 -6.87
N GLY A 110 13.19 4.82 -7.79
CA GLY A 110 12.28 3.84 -8.37
C GLY A 110 12.95 3.03 -9.47
N ARG A 111 12.53 1.76 -9.58
CA ARG A 111 12.99 0.88 -10.67
C ARG A 111 12.24 1.19 -11.95
N ARG A 112 12.84 0.79 -13.07
CA ARG A 112 12.21 0.88 -14.40
C ARG A 112 10.90 0.08 -14.43
N ARG A 113 9.82 0.68 -14.95
CA ARG A 113 8.54 -0.03 -15.14
C ARG A 113 8.58 -0.92 -16.39
N GLY A 114 9.06 -2.15 -16.25
CA GLY A 114 9.21 -3.08 -17.39
C GLY A 114 10.33 -2.68 -18.34
N THR A 115 10.38 -3.32 -19.51
CA THR A 115 11.46 -3.19 -20.51
C THR A 115 11.58 -1.76 -21.06
N ASP A 116 10.45 -1.09 -21.23
CA ASP A 116 10.35 0.25 -21.86
C ASP A 116 10.03 1.37 -20.87
N GLY A 117 9.79 1.06 -19.59
CA GLY A 117 9.38 2.07 -18.61
C GLY A 117 10.45 3.13 -18.37
N ALA A 118 10.02 4.32 -17.97
CA ALA A 118 10.93 5.33 -17.45
C ALA A 118 11.27 5.04 -15.99
N ALA A 119 12.55 5.09 -15.64
CA ALA A 119 12.98 5.17 -14.24
C ALA A 119 12.54 6.52 -13.66
N ARG A 120 11.92 6.48 -12.48
CA ARG A 120 11.42 7.65 -11.77
C ARG A 120 11.94 7.61 -10.35
N ASN A 121 12.20 8.78 -9.77
CA ASN A 121 12.45 8.83 -8.33
C ASN A 121 11.12 8.91 -7.61
N TYR A 122 11.08 8.32 -6.43
CA TYR A 122 9.98 8.48 -5.49
C TYR A 122 10.14 9.76 -4.69
N PHE A 123 11.39 10.16 -4.40
CA PHE A 123 11.71 11.36 -3.63
C PHE A 123 12.81 12.17 -4.30
N ALA A 124 12.67 13.49 -4.34
CA ALA A 124 13.71 14.40 -4.83
C ALA A 124 13.57 15.83 -4.29
N LYS A 125 14.62 16.64 -4.42
CA LYS A 125 14.61 18.07 -4.07
C LYS A 125 13.86 18.97 -5.06
N SER A 126 13.41 18.44 -6.20
CA SER A 126 12.59 19.19 -7.17
C SER A 126 11.71 18.26 -8.00
N PRO A 127 10.56 18.74 -8.52
CA PRO A 127 9.69 17.95 -9.40
C PRO A 127 10.41 17.42 -10.65
N ALA A 128 11.26 18.24 -11.28
CA ALA A 128 12.05 17.81 -12.44
C ALA A 128 12.94 16.60 -12.13
N LYS A 129 13.49 16.53 -10.91
CA LYS A 129 14.31 15.39 -10.47
C LYS A 129 13.47 14.15 -10.13
N LEU A 130 12.16 14.26 -9.87
CA LEU A 130 11.28 13.09 -9.73
C LEU A 130 11.09 12.36 -11.06
N PHE A 131 10.92 13.14 -12.14
CA PHE A 131 10.52 12.64 -13.45
C PHE A 131 11.62 12.81 -14.51
N ARG A 132 12.86 12.41 -14.18
CA ARG A 132 14.07 12.67 -15.01
C ARG A 132 13.95 12.22 -16.46
N GLN A 133 13.24 11.13 -16.71
CA GLN A 133 13.04 10.55 -18.05
C GLN A 133 11.66 10.86 -18.65
N THR A 134 10.79 11.55 -17.90
CA THR A 134 9.44 11.95 -18.35
C THR A 134 9.10 13.35 -17.83
N PRO A 135 9.82 14.40 -18.27
CA PRO A 135 9.73 15.74 -17.68
C PRO A 135 8.33 16.34 -17.71
N ALA A 136 7.52 16.03 -18.73
CA ALA A 136 6.13 16.49 -18.85
C ALA A 136 5.24 16.12 -17.64
N LEU A 137 5.59 15.08 -16.88
CA LEU A 137 4.87 14.74 -15.65
C LEU A 137 5.11 15.75 -14.52
N ALA A 138 6.22 16.49 -14.55
CA ALA A 138 6.54 17.54 -13.59
C ALA A 138 5.67 18.80 -13.77
N ASP A 139 5.02 18.95 -14.93
CA ASP A 139 4.14 20.11 -15.20
C ASP A 139 2.76 19.95 -14.55
N THR A 140 2.41 18.72 -14.15
CA THR A 140 1.12 18.44 -13.52
C THR A 140 1.27 18.32 -12.01
N GLN A 141 0.75 19.30 -11.25
CA GLN A 141 0.83 19.34 -9.79
C GLN A 141 0.22 18.10 -9.11
N SER A 142 -0.77 17.45 -9.71
CA SER A 142 -1.32 16.20 -9.18
C SER A 142 -0.35 15.01 -9.25
N ASN A 143 0.81 15.12 -9.89
CA ASN A 143 1.79 14.04 -9.94
C ASN A 143 2.77 14.06 -8.76
N TYR A 144 2.81 15.12 -7.96
CA TYR A 144 3.74 15.22 -6.84
C TYR A 144 3.17 16.04 -5.69
N HIS A 145 3.85 16.00 -4.54
CA HIS A 145 3.56 16.86 -3.40
C HIS A 145 4.87 17.32 -2.77
N ARG A 146 4.88 18.54 -2.22
CA ARG A 146 6.02 19.05 -1.46
C ARG A 146 5.80 18.73 0.01
N MET A 147 6.70 17.93 0.58
CA MET A 147 6.68 17.52 1.97
C MET A 147 7.09 18.66 2.91
N SER A 148 6.78 18.50 4.20
CA SER A 148 7.13 19.44 5.27
C SER A 148 8.64 19.75 5.34
N ASN A 149 9.49 18.75 5.08
CA ASN A 149 10.96 18.86 5.06
C ASN A 149 11.55 19.43 3.76
N GLY A 150 10.69 19.93 2.84
CA GLY A 150 11.09 20.56 1.59
C GLY A 150 11.45 19.60 0.45
N TRP A 151 11.38 18.29 0.65
CA TRP A 151 11.46 17.32 -0.44
C TRP A 151 10.15 17.22 -1.20
N TYR A 152 10.22 16.63 -2.38
CA TYR A 152 9.06 16.29 -3.20
C TYR A 152 8.89 14.78 -3.23
N VAL A 153 7.64 14.34 -3.13
CA VAL A 153 7.22 12.95 -3.28
C VAL A 153 6.47 12.76 -4.58
N ASN A 154 6.78 11.68 -5.30
CA ASN A 154 6.08 11.26 -6.51
C ASN A 154 4.77 10.58 -6.12
N LEU A 155 3.67 11.02 -6.73
CA LEU A 155 2.33 10.52 -6.48
C LEU A 155 1.68 9.95 -7.74
N ASN A 156 2.41 9.89 -8.86
CA ASN A 156 2.02 9.16 -10.05
C ASN A 156 2.42 7.67 -9.93
N LEU A 157 1.92 7.06 -8.87
CA LEU A 157 2.21 5.69 -8.45
C LEU A 157 0.90 4.93 -8.27
N ASN A 158 0.92 3.63 -8.57
CA ASN A 158 -0.18 2.75 -8.24
C ASN A 158 -0.13 2.38 -6.74
N THR A 159 -1.24 1.82 -6.24
CA THR A 159 -1.39 1.48 -4.81
C THR A 159 -0.36 0.47 -4.33
N ARG A 160 0.04 -0.48 -5.18
CA ARG A 160 1.09 -1.46 -4.86
C ARG A 160 2.46 -0.79 -4.70
N GLU A 161 2.84 0.10 -5.62
CA GLU A 161 4.11 0.84 -5.53
C GLU A 161 4.17 1.69 -4.27
N ASN A 162 3.06 2.35 -3.90
CA ASN A 162 2.97 3.08 -2.62
C ASN A 162 3.29 2.16 -1.44
N PHE A 163 2.70 0.97 -1.38
CA PHE A 163 2.97 -0.01 -0.33
C PHE A 163 4.44 -0.48 -0.33
N GLU A 164 4.98 -0.82 -1.50
CA GLU A 164 6.39 -1.23 -1.63
C GLU A 164 7.35 -0.14 -1.12
N ILE A 165 7.06 1.13 -1.37
CA ILE A 165 7.85 2.26 -0.86
C ILE A 165 7.75 2.34 0.67
N LEU A 166 6.55 2.19 1.25
CA LEU A 166 6.37 2.18 2.70
C LEU A 166 7.14 1.02 3.36
N CYS A 167 7.18 -0.16 2.73
CA CYS A 167 8.02 -1.27 3.19
C CYS A 167 9.51 -0.92 3.19
N ARG A 168 10.00 -0.15 2.20
CA ARG A 168 11.40 0.31 2.21
C ARG A 168 11.68 1.30 3.33
N PHE A 169 10.75 2.23 3.59
CA PHE A 169 10.84 3.13 4.74
C PHE A 169 10.91 2.37 6.06
N SER A 170 10.05 1.38 6.21
CA SER A 170 9.97 0.48 7.35
C SER A 170 11.29 -0.25 7.59
N ALA A 171 11.86 -0.85 6.55
CA ALA A 171 13.14 -1.54 6.65
C ALA A 171 14.29 -0.61 7.09
N VAL A 172 14.42 0.56 6.46
CA VAL A 172 15.53 1.49 6.80
C VAL A 172 15.31 2.19 8.15
N SER A 173 14.06 2.32 8.59
CA SER A 173 13.72 2.92 9.89
C SER A 173 13.65 1.91 11.03
N GLY A 174 13.84 0.61 10.76
CA GLY A 174 13.71 -0.46 11.77
C GLY A 174 12.31 -0.56 12.39
N LEU A 175 11.26 -0.26 11.62
CA LEU A 175 9.87 -0.30 12.07
C LEU A 175 9.15 -1.51 11.49
N ALA A 176 8.46 -2.30 12.31
CA ALA A 176 7.78 -3.52 11.89
C ALA A 176 6.38 -3.23 11.31
N HIS A 177 6.05 -3.83 10.16
CA HIS A 177 4.71 -3.79 9.57
C HIS A 177 3.70 -4.55 10.46
N ASN A 178 2.45 -4.08 10.52
CA ASN A 178 1.38 -4.53 11.42
C ASN A 178 1.62 -4.31 12.93
N THR A 179 2.80 -3.86 13.34
CA THR A 179 3.12 -3.51 14.73
C THR A 179 3.32 -2.00 14.88
N ASP A 180 4.33 -1.45 14.20
CA ASP A 180 4.64 -0.03 14.25
C ASP A 180 3.86 0.77 13.22
N TRP A 181 3.47 0.16 12.12
CA TRP A 181 2.72 0.84 11.08
C TRP A 181 1.86 -0.13 10.26
N ASP A 182 0.81 0.40 9.64
CA ASP A 182 -0.04 -0.34 8.71
C ASP A 182 -0.68 0.64 7.70
N TRP A 183 -1.00 0.13 6.52
CA TRP A 183 -1.64 0.87 5.43
C TRP A 183 -2.68 0.01 4.70
N GLU A 184 -3.89 0.00 5.26
CA GLU A 184 -4.98 -0.89 4.86
C GLU A 184 -5.92 -0.19 3.88
N VAL A 185 -5.83 -0.57 2.61
CA VAL A 185 -6.76 -0.12 1.56
C VAL A 185 -7.97 -1.06 1.58
N LEU A 186 -9.16 -0.53 1.84
CA LEU A 186 -10.34 -1.35 2.14
C LEU A 186 -10.85 -2.17 0.94
N ASP A 187 -10.63 -1.67 -0.28
CA ASP A 187 -10.89 -2.38 -1.54
C ASP A 187 -9.56 -2.57 -2.29
N PRO A 188 -8.69 -3.51 -1.86
CA PRO A 188 -7.39 -3.69 -2.45
C PRO A 188 -7.50 -4.38 -3.82
N THR A 189 -6.56 -4.08 -4.71
CA THR A 189 -6.31 -4.94 -5.89
C THR A 189 -5.64 -6.23 -5.45
N GLU A 190 -5.86 -7.33 -6.18
CA GLU A 190 -5.13 -8.61 -6.02
C GLU A 190 -3.61 -8.40 -5.84
N GLN A 191 -2.98 -7.64 -6.72
CA GLN A 191 -1.54 -7.34 -6.64
C GLN A 191 -1.10 -6.66 -5.32
N LEU A 192 -1.98 -5.87 -4.70
CA LEU A 192 -1.69 -5.23 -3.41
C LEU A 192 -1.89 -6.23 -2.27
N HIS A 193 -2.98 -6.99 -2.33
CA HIS A 193 -3.27 -8.05 -1.37
C HIS A 193 -2.13 -9.07 -1.31
N ASP A 194 -1.66 -9.57 -2.46
CA ASP A 194 -0.53 -10.50 -2.55
C ASP A 194 0.78 -9.93 -2.01
N SER A 195 1.04 -8.64 -2.28
CA SER A 195 2.21 -7.97 -1.72
C SER A 195 2.14 -7.85 -0.19
N ARG A 196 0.96 -7.54 0.38
CA ARG A 196 0.76 -7.53 1.84
C ARG A 196 0.98 -8.93 2.44
N ARG A 197 0.38 -9.96 1.83
CA ARG A 197 0.52 -11.35 2.28
C ARG A 197 1.98 -11.82 2.29
N ARG A 198 2.76 -11.47 1.27
CA ARG A 198 4.19 -11.80 1.21
C ARG A 198 4.99 -11.12 2.31
N VAL A 199 4.72 -9.85 2.60
CA VAL A 199 5.38 -9.13 3.71
C VAL A 199 5.04 -9.75 5.05
N GLN A 200 3.78 -10.15 5.25
CA GLN A 200 3.36 -10.82 6.47
C GLN A 200 4.00 -12.20 6.63
N LEU A 201 4.01 -13.01 5.58
CA LEU A 201 4.69 -14.32 5.59
C LEU A 201 6.19 -14.18 5.88
N ALA A 202 6.86 -13.18 5.30
CA ALA A 202 8.26 -12.92 5.56
C ALA A 202 8.52 -12.60 7.05
N ALA A 203 7.65 -11.79 7.68
CA ALA A 203 7.76 -11.47 9.10
C ALA A 203 7.50 -12.69 10.01
N GLU A 204 6.55 -13.56 9.63
CA GLU A 204 6.28 -14.82 10.34
C GLU A 204 7.49 -15.76 10.28
N LEU A 205 8.08 -15.94 9.09
CA LEU A 205 9.28 -16.75 8.89
C LEU A 205 10.50 -16.18 9.63
N GLU A 206 10.69 -14.86 9.63
CA GLU A 206 11.79 -14.22 10.35
C GLU A 206 11.67 -14.47 11.86
N LYS A 207 10.45 -14.40 12.40
CA LYS A 207 10.17 -14.75 13.80
C LYS A 207 10.51 -16.21 14.10
N GLU A 208 10.07 -17.14 13.26
CA GLU A 208 10.35 -18.57 13.41
C GLU A 208 11.86 -18.86 13.37
N ILE A 209 12.59 -18.27 12.42
CA ILE A 209 14.05 -18.40 12.33
C ILE A 209 14.74 -17.89 13.60
N ASN A 210 14.34 -16.73 14.10
CA ASN A 210 14.91 -16.16 15.32
C ASN A 210 14.64 -17.03 16.56
N GLU A 211 13.44 -17.60 16.67
CA GLU A 211 13.08 -18.52 17.76
C GLU A 211 13.94 -19.80 17.70
N LEU A 212 14.17 -20.37 16.51
CA LEU A 212 15.03 -21.53 16.33
C LEU A 212 16.50 -21.22 16.66
N LEU A 213 17.01 -20.05 16.27
CA LEU A 213 18.38 -19.64 16.59
C LEU A 213 18.59 -19.41 18.09
N MET A 214 17.57 -18.96 18.82
CA MET A 214 17.62 -18.81 20.28
C MET A 214 17.53 -20.13 21.04
N GLN A 215 17.08 -21.21 20.37
CA GLN A 215 17.00 -22.57 20.94
C GLN A 215 18.20 -23.44 20.55
N ALA A 216 19.10 -22.95 19.69
CA ALA A 216 20.33 -23.64 19.34
C ALA A 216 21.33 -23.55 20.51
N PRO A 217 21.91 -24.70 20.96
CA PRO A 217 22.81 -24.76 22.11
C PRO A 217 24.19 -24.13 21.86
#